data_AF-A0A3A0BD36-F1
#
_entry.id   AF-A0A3A0BD36-F1
#
_cell.length_a   1.000
_cell.length_b   1.000
_cell.length_c   1.000
_cell.angle_alpha   90.00
_cell.angle_beta   90.00
_cell.angle_gamma   90.00
#
_symmetry.space_group_name_H-M   'P 1'
#
loop_
_entity.id
_entity.type
_entity.pdbx_description
1 polymer ?
#
loop_
_entity_poly.entity_id
_entity_poly.type
_entity_poly.pdbx_seq_one_letter_code
_entity_poly.pdbx_strand_id
1 'polypeptide(L)'
;MTIHLQLEELYLSDKSDRQLFDEGKLSEDQLKQNDIHRQEVLNTILPTLDENEIWNCHYACLLLMHSWSDVPATYKLAHEYAQKAIKLGSNVTKWLYAASLDRWLVSQGKKQKFGTQFNNATGIICDYDPKTSDQERKDYGVPPLSELINRS
;
A
#
# COMPACT_ATOMS: atom_id res chain seq x y z
N MET A 1 4.10 23.17 -6.31
CA MET A 1 4.66 21.94 -5.73
C MET A 1 4.99 21.03 -6.89
N THR A 2 6.13 20.35 -6.81
CA THR A 2 6.69 19.55 -7.92
C THR A 2 6.92 18.15 -7.41
N ILE A 3 6.54 17.15 -8.22
CA ILE A 3 6.76 15.75 -7.93
C ILE A 3 8.27 15.47 -7.88
N HIS A 4 8.71 14.69 -6.91
CA HIS A 4 10.12 14.28 -6.82
C HIS A 4 10.45 13.32 -7.96
N LEU A 5 11.26 13.77 -8.93
CA LEU A 5 11.50 13.04 -10.18
C LEU A 5 11.93 11.59 -9.97
N GLN A 6 12.92 11.36 -9.10
CA GLN A 6 13.40 10.01 -8.81
C GLN A 6 12.31 9.14 -8.14
N LEU A 7 11.39 9.73 -7.37
CA LEU A 7 10.31 8.97 -6.73
C LEU A 7 9.27 8.54 -7.77
N GLU A 8 8.98 9.42 -8.73
CA GLU A 8 8.12 9.12 -9.87
C GLU A 8 8.71 8.00 -10.73
N GLU A 9 10.02 8.01 -10.97
CA GLU A 9 10.71 6.91 -11.67
C GLU A 9 10.58 5.57 -10.94
N LEU A 10 10.77 5.55 -9.60
CA LEU A 10 10.55 4.32 -8.82
C LEU A 10 9.10 3.83 -8.91
N TYR A 11 8.14 4.76 -8.84
CA TYR A 11 6.71 4.44 -8.96
C TYR A 11 6.37 3.86 -10.34
N LEU A 12 6.85 4.48 -11.42
CA LEU A 12 6.60 3.99 -12.78
C LEU A 12 7.26 2.63 -13.02
N SER A 13 8.48 2.42 -12.49
CA SER A 13 9.16 1.13 -12.53
C SER A 13 8.38 0.05 -11.76
N ASP A 14 7.86 0.35 -10.56
CA ASP A 14 6.98 -0.57 -9.84
C ASP A 14 5.77 -0.96 -10.67
N LYS A 15 5.06 0.02 -11.26
CA LYS A 15 3.88 -0.26 -12.09
C LYS A 15 4.20 -1.14 -13.30
N SER A 16 5.31 -0.87 -13.98
CA SER A 16 5.77 -1.69 -15.10
C SER A 16 6.07 -3.12 -14.66
N ASP A 17 6.76 -3.31 -13.53
CA ASP A 17 7.10 -4.64 -13.01
C ASP A 17 5.85 -5.43 -12.60
N ARG A 18 4.86 -4.79 -11.95
CA ARG A 18 3.59 -5.46 -11.61
C ARG A 18 2.85 -5.91 -12.86
N GLN A 19 2.79 -5.07 -13.89
CA GLN A 19 2.18 -5.45 -15.16
C GLN A 19 2.89 -6.65 -15.79
N LEU A 20 4.22 -6.64 -15.85
CA LEU A 20 4.99 -7.76 -16.40
C LEU A 20 4.81 -9.05 -15.58
N PHE A 21 4.71 -8.93 -14.26
CA PHE A 21 4.44 -10.07 -13.38
C PHE A 21 3.04 -10.66 -13.63
N ASP A 22 2.01 -9.81 -13.71
CA ASP A 22 0.63 -10.23 -14.01
C ASP A 22 0.52 -10.90 -15.40
N GLU A 23 1.34 -10.47 -16.37
CA GLU A 23 1.46 -11.07 -17.70
C GLU A 23 2.33 -12.35 -17.74
N GLY A 24 2.90 -12.77 -16.61
CA GLY A 24 3.79 -13.93 -16.51
C GLY A 24 5.16 -13.74 -17.17
N LYS A 25 5.57 -12.49 -17.43
CA LYS A 25 6.83 -12.11 -18.08
C LYS A 25 7.94 -11.74 -17.09
N LEU A 26 7.62 -11.61 -15.81
CA LEU A 26 8.55 -11.35 -14.72
C LEU A 26 8.33 -12.42 -13.63
N SER A 27 9.39 -13.02 -13.10
CA SER A 27 9.27 -13.97 -11.98
C SER A 27 9.07 -13.25 -10.64
N GLU A 28 8.54 -13.96 -9.64
CA GLU A 28 8.43 -13.43 -8.27
C GLU A 28 9.81 -13.06 -7.69
N ASP A 29 10.84 -13.89 -7.93
CA ASP A 29 12.20 -13.60 -7.49
C ASP A 29 12.73 -12.31 -8.11
N GLN A 30 12.50 -12.09 -9.41
CA GLN A 30 12.90 -10.84 -10.09
C GLN A 30 12.14 -9.64 -9.51
N LEU A 31 10.82 -9.78 -9.34
CA LEU A 31 9.98 -8.74 -8.74
C LEU A 31 10.46 -8.36 -7.34
N LYS A 32 10.81 -9.37 -6.53
CA LYS A 32 11.35 -9.20 -5.18
C LYS A 32 12.70 -8.48 -5.18
N GLN A 33 13.62 -8.86 -6.06
CA GLN A 33 14.91 -8.15 -6.19
C GLN A 33 14.70 -6.68 -6.58
N ASN A 34 13.80 -6.41 -7.53
CA ASN A 34 13.49 -5.06 -7.97
C ASN A 34 12.86 -4.22 -6.84
N ASP A 35 11.97 -4.82 -6.03
CA ASP A 35 11.38 -4.16 -4.87
C ASP A 35 12.40 -3.85 -3.78
N ILE A 36 13.34 -4.76 -3.51
CA ILE A 36 14.45 -4.51 -2.57
C ILE A 36 15.26 -3.31 -3.05
N HIS A 37 15.63 -3.26 -4.33
CA HIS A 37 16.36 -2.14 -4.90
C HIS A 37 15.56 -0.82 -4.81
N ARG A 38 14.27 -0.85 -5.14
CA ARG A 38 13.39 0.34 -4.99
C ARG A 38 13.34 0.82 -3.56
N GLN A 39 13.29 -0.08 -2.57
CA GLN A 39 13.29 0.28 -1.15
C GLN A 39 14.60 0.94 -0.71
N GLU A 40 15.75 0.43 -1.17
CA GLU A 40 17.05 1.05 -0.89
C GLU A 40 17.10 2.50 -1.40
N VAL A 41 16.68 2.72 -2.65
CA VAL A 41 16.64 4.07 -3.24
C VAL A 41 15.60 4.94 -2.53
N LEU A 42 14.40 4.42 -2.26
CA LEU A 42 13.34 5.15 -1.56
C LEU A 42 13.81 5.67 -0.20
N ASN A 43 14.54 4.86 0.58
CA ASN A 43 15.06 5.26 1.88
C ASN A 43 16.00 6.49 1.81
N THR A 44 16.65 6.72 0.67
CA THR A 44 17.47 7.92 0.45
C THR A 44 16.65 9.17 0.11
N ILE A 45 15.46 8.97 -0.47
CA ILE A 45 14.54 10.04 -0.92
C ILE A 45 13.61 10.51 0.19
N LEU A 46 13.12 9.60 1.04
CA LEU A 46 12.12 9.92 2.07
C LEU A 46 12.50 11.13 2.96
N PRO A 47 13.75 11.31 3.42
CA PRO A 47 14.11 12.45 4.26
C PRO A 47 14.05 13.82 3.56
N THR A 48 14.06 13.86 2.23
CA THR A 48 14.07 15.08 1.42
C THR A 48 12.74 15.33 0.71
N LEU A 49 11.75 14.48 0.94
CA LEU A 49 10.48 14.51 0.22
C LEU A 49 9.62 15.70 0.64
N ASP A 50 9.11 16.46 -0.35
CA ASP A 50 8.06 17.46 -0.09
C ASP A 50 6.73 16.74 0.16
N GLU A 51 6.37 16.64 1.45
CA GLU A 51 5.15 15.97 1.90
C GLU A 51 3.87 16.81 1.73
N ASN A 52 3.97 18.06 1.26
CA ASN A 52 2.80 18.87 0.90
C ASN A 52 2.31 18.58 -0.52
N GLU A 53 3.08 17.82 -1.30
CA GLU A 53 2.68 17.33 -2.61
C GLU A 53 1.95 15.98 -2.48
N ILE A 54 0.73 15.91 -3.01
CA ILE A 54 -0.15 14.74 -2.92
C ILE A 54 0.51 13.50 -3.52
N TRP A 55 1.12 13.65 -4.69
CA TRP A 55 1.68 12.52 -5.44
C TRP A 55 2.94 11.97 -4.80
N ASN A 56 3.76 12.82 -4.20
CA ASN A 56 4.89 12.38 -3.39
C ASN A 56 4.44 11.46 -2.26
N CYS A 57 3.41 11.87 -1.51
CA CYS A 57 2.84 11.05 -0.45
C CYS A 57 2.19 9.76 -0.98
N HIS A 58 1.45 9.83 -2.09
CA HIS A 58 0.83 8.65 -2.71
C HIS A 58 1.88 7.61 -3.12
N TYR A 59 2.92 8.03 -3.85
CA TYR A 59 3.98 7.16 -4.36
C TYR A 59 4.79 6.55 -3.21
N ALA A 60 5.14 7.35 -2.20
CA ALA A 60 5.83 6.85 -1.01
C ALA A 60 5.03 5.77 -0.29
N CYS A 61 3.73 5.97 -0.08
CA CYS A 61 2.86 4.96 0.53
C CYS A 61 2.86 3.65 -0.29
N LEU A 62 2.65 3.75 -1.60
CA LEU A 62 2.54 2.57 -2.45
C LEU A 62 3.84 1.76 -2.45
N LEU A 63 4.99 2.43 -2.61
CA LEU A 63 6.28 1.76 -2.63
C LEU A 63 6.59 1.10 -1.28
N LEU A 64 6.36 1.80 -0.15
CA LEU A 64 6.51 1.23 1.20
C LEU A 64 5.62 -0.01 1.43
N MET A 65 4.39 0.01 0.92
CA MET A 65 3.48 -1.14 1.00
C MET A 65 3.97 -2.36 0.23
N HIS A 66 4.81 -2.17 -0.79
CA HIS A 66 5.42 -3.22 -1.60
C HIS A 66 6.80 -3.65 -1.08
N SER A 67 7.21 -3.19 0.11
CA SER A 67 8.40 -3.75 0.76
C SER A 67 8.17 -5.24 1.06
N TRP A 68 9.20 -6.05 0.86
CA TRP A 68 9.22 -7.45 1.31
C TRP A 68 9.66 -7.59 2.77
N SER A 69 9.67 -6.48 3.52
CA SER A 69 10.00 -6.46 4.94
C SER A 69 8.70 -6.56 5.75
N ASP A 70 8.58 -7.58 6.61
CA ASP A 70 7.46 -7.68 7.56
C ASP A 70 7.67 -6.77 8.78
N VAL A 71 8.20 -5.56 8.55
CA VAL A 71 8.53 -4.60 9.60
C VAL A 71 7.33 -3.69 9.82
N PRO A 72 6.64 -3.74 10.98
CA PRO A 72 5.45 -2.94 11.23
C PRO A 72 5.66 -1.43 11.08
N ALA A 73 6.88 -0.95 11.35
CA ALA A 73 7.24 0.46 11.18
C ALA A 73 7.16 0.93 9.72
N THR A 74 7.50 0.07 8.75
CA THR A 74 7.39 0.36 7.32
C THR A 74 5.93 0.59 6.92
N TYR A 75 5.03 -0.28 7.36
CA TYR A 75 3.60 -0.15 7.07
C TYR A 75 2.94 1.03 7.80
N LYS A 76 3.38 1.33 9.03
CA LYS A 76 2.97 2.54 9.73
C LYS A 76 3.36 3.80 8.96
N LEU A 77 4.60 3.86 8.48
CA LEU A 77 5.08 4.99 7.69
C LEU A 77 4.30 5.13 6.37
N ALA A 78 4.01 4.01 5.69
CA ALA A 78 3.16 4.01 4.51
C ALA A 78 1.78 4.63 4.80
N HIS A 79 1.17 4.24 5.92
CA HIS A 79 -0.11 4.76 6.35
C HIS A 79 -0.07 6.27 6.63
N GLU A 80 1.00 6.77 7.25
CA GLU A 80 1.18 8.20 7.52
C GLU A 80 1.24 9.01 6.21
N TYR A 81 1.93 8.52 5.18
CA TYR A 81 1.94 9.16 3.86
C TYR A 81 0.56 9.14 3.19
N ALA A 82 -0.15 8.01 3.23
CA ALA A 82 -1.51 7.96 2.70
C ALA A 82 -2.45 8.95 3.43
N GLN A 83 -2.31 9.06 4.75
CA GLN A 83 -3.06 10.01 5.56
C GLN A 83 -2.76 11.46 5.17
N LYS A 84 -1.48 11.81 4.93
CA LYS A 84 -1.08 13.15 4.45
C LYS A 84 -1.72 13.44 3.08
N ALA A 85 -1.62 12.53 2.13
CA ALA A 85 -2.23 12.70 0.80
C ALA A 85 -3.75 12.94 0.87
N ILE A 86 -4.48 12.20 1.71
CA ILE A 86 -5.94 12.39 1.89
C ILE A 86 -6.24 13.74 2.54
N LYS A 87 -5.46 14.16 3.55
CA LYS A 87 -5.61 15.49 4.18
C LYS A 87 -5.41 16.63 3.19
N LEU A 88 -4.55 16.43 2.19
CA LEU A 88 -4.32 17.36 1.09
C LEU A 88 -5.41 17.30 0.01
N GLY A 89 -6.39 16.39 0.12
CA GLY A 89 -7.54 16.30 -0.79
C GLY A 89 -7.50 15.13 -1.79
N SER A 90 -6.55 14.20 -1.65
CA SER A 90 -6.46 13.06 -2.57
C SER A 90 -7.58 12.04 -2.36
N ASN A 91 -8.49 11.94 -3.32
CA ASN A 91 -9.47 10.86 -3.37
C ASN A 91 -8.86 9.53 -3.87
N VAL A 92 -7.88 9.59 -4.76
CA VAL A 92 -7.26 8.38 -5.34
C VAL A 92 -6.39 7.62 -4.34
N THR A 93 -5.94 8.26 -3.26
CA THR A 93 -5.13 7.62 -2.20
C THR A 93 -5.98 6.92 -1.13
N LYS A 94 -7.31 7.02 -1.19
CA LYS A 94 -8.23 6.45 -0.18
C LYS A 94 -8.07 4.94 0.02
N TRP A 95 -7.93 4.20 -1.08
CA TRP A 95 -7.71 2.75 -0.99
C TRP A 95 -6.35 2.43 -0.34
N LEU A 96 -5.29 3.17 -0.68
CA LEU A 96 -3.97 3.00 -0.07
C LEU A 96 -3.99 3.31 1.44
N TYR A 97 -4.79 4.28 1.88
CA TYR A 97 -4.97 4.56 3.31
C TYR A 97 -5.57 3.36 4.05
N ALA A 98 -6.66 2.79 3.52
CA ALA A 98 -7.29 1.62 4.11
C ALA A 98 -6.33 0.43 4.10
N ALA A 99 -5.68 0.19 2.97
CA ALA A 99 -4.83 -0.98 2.79
C ALA A 99 -3.54 -0.93 3.61
N SER A 100 -2.91 0.25 3.73
CA SER A 100 -1.74 0.43 4.60
C SER A 100 -2.08 0.34 6.09
N LEU A 101 -3.25 0.83 6.51
CA LEU A 101 -3.72 0.66 7.89
C LEU A 101 -3.90 -0.82 8.23
N ASP A 102 -4.61 -1.54 7.38
CA ASP A 102 -4.90 -2.95 7.59
C ASP A 102 -3.62 -3.78 7.60
N ARG A 103 -2.68 -3.50 6.69
CA ARG A 103 -1.36 -4.17 6.69
C ARG A 103 -0.58 -3.88 7.96
N TRP A 104 -0.59 -2.63 8.43
CA TRP A 104 0.05 -2.28 9.70
C TRP A 104 -0.60 -3.01 10.89
N LEU A 105 -1.92 -3.05 10.98
CA LEU A 105 -2.64 -3.77 12.04
C LEU A 105 -2.34 -5.27 12.03
N VAL A 106 -2.44 -5.91 10.86
CA VAL A 106 -2.19 -7.34 10.69
C VAL A 106 -0.74 -7.70 11.02
N SER A 107 0.23 -6.87 10.63
CA SER A 107 1.65 -7.08 10.98
C SER A 107 1.92 -7.08 12.49
N GLN A 108 0.98 -6.56 13.28
CA GLN A 108 1.03 -6.56 14.75
C GLN A 108 0.13 -7.63 15.39
N GLY A 109 -0.44 -8.54 14.60
CA GLY A 109 -1.42 -9.53 15.07
C GLY A 109 -2.76 -8.93 15.48
N LYS A 110 -3.09 -7.71 15.03
CA LYS A 110 -4.37 -7.04 15.32
C LYS A 110 -5.37 -7.29 14.20
N LYS A 111 -6.66 -7.17 14.55
CA LYS A 111 -7.75 -7.17 13.58
C LYS A 111 -7.60 -5.99 12.63
N GLN A 112 -7.73 -6.26 11.34
CA GLN A 112 -7.76 -5.22 10.31
C GLN A 112 -9.08 -4.45 10.35
N LYS A 113 -9.09 -3.21 9.89
CA LYS A 113 -10.28 -2.34 9.93
C LYS A 113 -11.15 -2.55 8.70
N PHE A 114 -10.57 -2.53 7.50
CA PHE A 114 -11.33 -2.45 6.26
C PHE A 114 -11.49 -3.80 5.53
N GLY A 115 -10.60 -4.77 5.77
CA GLY A 115 -10.66 -6.09 5.17
C GLY A 115 -9.78 -6.26 3.93
N THR A 116 -8.72 -5.47 3.77
CA THR A 116 -7.91 -5.51 2.54
C THR A 116 -6.80 -6.57 2.54
N GLN A 117 -6.50 -7.21 3.67
CA GLN A 117 -5.41 -8.16 3.83
C GLN A 117 -5.93 -9.61 3.93
N PHE A 118 -5.19 -10.50 3.28
CA PHE A 118 -5.47 -11.93 3.19
C PHE A 118 -4.25 -12.69 3.68
N ASN A 119 -4.48 -13.89 4.22
CA ASN A 119 -3.42 -14.79 4.63
C ASN A 119 -2.75 -15.36 3.37
N ASN A 120 -1.45 -15.12 3.20
CA ASN A 120 -0.71 -15.55 2.01
C ASN A 120 -0.71 -17.08 1.80
N ALA A 121 -0.85 -17.88 2.86
CA ALA A 121 -0.85 -19.34 2.77
C ALA A 121 -2.22 -19.93 2.44
N THR A 122 -3.30 -19.32 2.92
CA THR A 122 -4.66 -19.86 2.74
C THR A 122 -5.51 -19.09 1.74
N GLY A 123 -5.12 -17.88 1.36
CA GLY A 123 -5.93 -16.95 0.56
C GLY A 123 -7.16 -16.39 1.29
N ILE A 124 -7.38 -16.77 2.55
CA ILE A 124 -8.54 -16.35 3.34
C ILE A 124 -8.26 -14.96 3.94
N ILE A 125 -9.29 -14.11 3.99
CA ILE A 125 -9.21 -12.79 4.64
C ILE A 125 -8.72 -12.90 6.09
N CYS A 126 -7.80 -12.02 6.51
CA CYS A 126 -7.35 -11.96 7.90
C CYS A 126 -8.47 -11.47 8.84
N ASP A 127 -8.35 -11.74 10.14
CA ASP A 127 -9.29 -11.26 11.16
C ASP A 127 -9.57 -9.76 11.04
N TYR A 128 -10.84 -9.38 11.07
CA TYR A 128 -11.30 -8.01 10.85
C TYR A 128 -12.21 -7.50 11.99
N ASP A 129 -12.29 -6.18 12.13
CA ASP A 129 -13.22 -5.53 13.06
C ASP A 129 -14.66 -5.58 12.48
N PRO A 130 -15.60 -6.29 13.14
CA PRO A 130 -16.98 -6.39 12.66
C PRO A 130 -17.75 -5.05 12.76
N LYS A 131 -17.20 -4.03 13.42
CA LYS A 131 -17.84 -2.72 13.57
C LYS A 131 -17.67 -1.81 12.34
N THR A 132 -16.70 -2.08 11.47
CA THR A 132 -16.53 -1.31 10.23
C THR A 132 -17.71 -1.60 9.31
N SER A 133 -18.46 -0.55 8.95
CA SER A 133 -19.60 -0.66 8.05
C SER A 133 -19.19 -0.71 6.59
N ASP A 134 -20.05 -1.22 5.71
CA ASP A 134 -19.80 -1.21 4.27
C ASP A 134 -19.83 0.19 3.66
N GLN A 135 -20.57 1.13 4.27
CA GLN A 135 -20.51 2.53 3.89
C GLN A 135 -19.12 3.11 4.18
N GLU A 136 -18.55 2.82 5.34
CA GLU A 136 -17.19 3.25 5.69
C GLU A 136 -16.16 2.62 4.74
N ARG A 137 -16.27 1.33 4.40
CA ARG A 137 -15.41 0.69 3.38
C ARG A 137 -15.49 1.43 2.05
N LYS A 138 -16.71 1.70 1.57
CA LYS A 138 -16.96 2.40 0.31
C LYS A 138 -16.37 3.81 0.31
N ASP A 139 -16.44 4.54 1.42
CA ASP A 139 -15.88 5.89 1.55
C ASP A 139 -14.36 5.93 1.35
N TYR A 140 -13.69 4.79 1.59
CA TYR A 140 -12.27 4.56 1.34
C TYR A 140 -11.97 3.73 0.07
N GLY A 141 -12.96 3.47 -0.77
CA GLY A 141 -12.79 2.71 -2.02
C GLY A 141 -12.59 1.21 -1.81
N VAL A 142 -12.96 0.67 -0.66
CA VAL A 142 -12.93 -0.77 -0.34
C VAL A 142 -14.32 -1.38 -0.63
N PRO A 143 -14.40 -2.55 -1.32
CA PRO A 143 -15.64 -3.28 -1.51
C PRO A 143 -16.34 -3.66 -0.20
N PRO A 144 -17.66 -3.96 -0.20
CA PRO A 144 -18.35 -4.44 0.98
C PRO A 144 -17.77 -5.78 1.47
N LEU A 145 -17.90 -6.05 2.77
CA LEU A 145 -17.27 -7.22 3.40
C LEU A 145 -17.65 -8.55 2.76
N SER A 146 -18.91 -8.70 2.33
CA SER A 146 -19.40 -9.90 1.66
C SER A 146 -18.66 -10.20 0.36
N GLU A 147 -18.24 -9.18 -0.39
CA GLU A 147 -17.46 -9.38 -1.62
C GLU A 147 -16.01 -9.76 -1.30
N LEU A 148 -15.46 -9.28 -0.19
CA LEU A 148 -14.08 -9.57 0.22
C LEU A 148 -13.93 -11.02 0.71
N ILE A 149 -14.90 -11.51 1.49
CA ILE A 149 -14.89 -12.88 2.03
C ILE A 149 -15.01 -13.93 0.92
N ASN A 150 -15.73 -13.61 -0.17
CA ASN A 150 -15.99 -14.54 -1.27
C ASN A 150 -14.90 -14.57 -2.36
N ARG A 151 -13.74 -13.93 -2.13
CA ARG A 151 -12.61 -13.91 -3.09
C ARG A 151 -11.69 -15.13 -3.03
N SER A 152 -12.00 -16.11 -2.17
CA SER A 152 -11.27 -17.37 -2.01
C SER A 152 -11.60 -18.39 -3.11
#